data_AF-A0A954A7N2-F1
#
_entry.id   AF-A0A954A7N2-F1
#
_cell.length_a   1.000
_cell.length_b   1.000
_cell.length_c   1.000
_cell.angle_alpha   90.00
_cell.angle_beta   90.00
_cell.angle_gamma   90.00
#
_symmetry.space_group_name_H-M   'P 1'
#
loop_
_entity.id
_entity.type
_entity.pdbx_description
1 polymer ?
#
loop_
_entity_poly.entity_id
_entity_poly.type
_entity_poly.pdbx_seq_one_letter_code
_entity_poly.pdbx_strand_id
1 'polypeptide(L)'
;LTAYVLESGARLADAIRAPEAAVVLWSAGERQRQRIGVPMPPPDAVERTEILDRLAETLGDDTFNRARARGDAMSSDEARRFALDL
;
A
#
# COMPACT_ATOMS: atom_id res chain seq x y z
N LEU A 1 14.02 -5.73 0.40
CA LEU A 1 13.01 -5.52 1.45
C LEU A 1 11.75 -6.23 1.00
N THR A 2 11.20 -7.11 1.82
CA THR A 2 10.05 -7.96 1.48
C THR A 2 8.78 -7.12 1.37
N ALA A 3 7.84 -7.50 0.51
CA ALA A 3 6.53 -6.83 0.38
C ALA A 3 5.86 -6.61 1.75
N TYR A 4 6.07 -7.54 2.68
CA TYR A 4 5.67 -7.45 4.08
C TYR A 4 6.05 -6.13 4.76
N VAL A 5 7.25 -5.58 4.53
CA VAL A 5 7.66 -4.32 5.17
C VAL A 5 6.84 -3.14 4.64
N LEU A 6 6.53 -3.12 3.34
CA LEU A 6 5.67 -2.08 2.76
C LEU A 6 4.24 -2.19 3.31
N GLU A 7 3.74 -3.41 3.50
CA GLU A 7 2.41 -3.68 4.07
C GLU A 7 2.34 -3.30 5.57
N SER A 8 3.40 -3.54 6.34
CA SER A 8 3.51 -3.04 7.72
C SER A 8 3.58 -1.50 7.74
N GLY A 9 4.33 -0.89 6.82
CA GLY A 9 4.39 0.55 6.66
C GLY A 9 3.02 1.15 6.29
N ALA A 10 2.25 0.47 5.44
CA ALA A 10 0.90 0.88 5.08
C ALA A 10 -0.04 0.89 6.30
N ARG A 11 0.03 -0.15 7.15
CA ARG A 11 -0.70 -0.19 8.43
C ARG A 11 -0.27 0.92 9.38
N LEU A 12 1.03 1.23 9.44
CA LEU A 12 1.54 2.34 10.25
C LEU A 12 1.01 3.68 9.72
N ALA A 13 1.09 3.92 8.41
CA ALA A 13 0.59 5.13 7.76
C ALA A 13 -0.91 5.34 8.05
N ASP A 14 -1.70 4.27 8.02
CA ASP A 14 -3.10 4.31 8.41
C ASP A 14 -3.28 4.67 9.89
N ALA A 15 -2.52 4.04 10.79
CA ALA A 15 -2.56 4.31 12.22
C ALA A 15 -2.21 5.77 12.58
N ILE A 16 -1.29 6.40 11.84
CA ILE A 16 -0.93 7.82 12.00
C ILE A 16 -1.81 8.78 11.20
N ARG A 17 -2.92 8.30 10.61
CA ARG A 17 -3.86 9.09 9.80
C ARG A 17 -3.22 9.75 8.57
N ALA A 18 -2.33 9.03 7.89
CA ALA A 18 -1.78 9.37 6.58
C ALA A 18 -2.39 8.48 5.48
N PRO A 19 -3.70 8.63 5.16
CA PRO A 19 -4.43 7.70 4.31
C PRO A 19 -3.87 7.58 2.88
N GLU A 20 -3.40 8.67 2.28
CA GLU A 20 -2.77 8.61 0.95
C GLU A 20 -1.49 7.77 0.96
N ALA A 21 -0.66 7.93 2.00
CA ALA A 21 0.58 7.17 2.14
C ALA A 21 0.30 5.68 2.40
N ALA A 22 -0.76 5.36 3.14
CA ALA A 22 -1.22 4.00 3.31
C ALA A 22 -1.60 3.34 1.98
N VAL A 23 -2.36 4.04 1.11
CA VAL A 23 -2.70 3.53 -0.23
C VAL A 23 -1.45 3.31 -1.08
N VAL A 24 -0.53 4.29 -1.13
CA VAL A 24 0.72 4.17 -1.89
C VAL A 24 1.50 2.92 -1.48
N LEU A 25 1.63 2.66 -0.18
CA LEU A 25 2.41 1.54 0.34
C LEU A 25 1.73 0.18 0.14
N TRP A 26 0.40 0.10 0.26
CA TRP A 26 -0.34 -1.12 -0.09
C TRP A 26 -0.19 -1.47 -1.56
N SER A 27 -0.31 -0.50 -2.46
CA SER A 27 -0.13 -0.69 -3.90
C SER A 27 1.29 -1.10 -4.26
N ALA A 28 2.29 -0.43 -3.68
CA ALA A 28 3.69 -0.80 -3.88
C ALA A 28 4.01 -2.21 -3.34
N GLY A 29 3.45 -2.59 -2.18
CA GLY A 29 3.57 -3.94 -1.60
C GLY A 29 2.98 -5.02 -2.50
N GLU A 30 1.76 -4.82 -3.00
CA GLU A 30 1.10 -5.73 -3.93
C GLU A 30 1.89 -5.86 -5.24
N ARG A 31 2.35 -4.74 -5.81
CA ARG A 31 3.20 -4.75 -7.00
C ARG A 31 4.48 -5.57 -6.77
N GLN A 32 5.08 -5.46 -5.59
CA GLN A 32 6.26 -6.23 -5.22
C GLN A 32 5.95 -7.72 -5.13
N ARG A 33 4.82 -8.12 -4.52
CA ARG A 33 4.36 -9.51 -4.48
C ARG A 33 4.19 -10.11 -5.87
N GLN A 34 3.53 -9.38 -6.76
CA GLN A 34 3.35 -9.79 -8.15
C GLN A 34 4.69 -9.95 -8.89
N ARG A 35 5.64 -9.04 -8.67
CA ARG A 35 7.00 -9.13 -9.26
C ARG A 35 7.74 -10.39 -8.84
N ILE A 36 7.61 -10.82 -7.59
CA ILE A 36 8.32 -11.99 -7.05
C ILE A 36 7.51 -13.30 -7.15
N GLY A 37 6.27 -13.24 -7.66
CA GLY A 37 5.40 -14.41 -7.81
C GLY A 37 4.89 -14.97 -6.48
N VAL A 38 4.85 -14.16 -5.41
CA VAL A 38 4.40 -14.59 -4.08
C VAL A 38 3.12 -13.85 -3.72
N PRO A 39 1.93 -14.42 -3.99
CA PRO A 39 0.66 -13.76 -3.70
C PRO A 39 0.47 -13.53 -2.20
N MET A 40 -0.41 -12.59 -1.87
CA MET A 40 -0.82 -12.36 -0.49
C MET A 40 -1.68 -13.55 0.00
N PRO A 41 -1.43 -14.08 1.22
CA PRO A 41 -2.29 -15.10 1.81
C PRO A 41 -3.76 -14.63 1.88
N PRO A 42 -4.75 -15.52 1.74
CA PRO A 42 -6.16 -15.12 1.70
C PRO A 42 -6.65 -14.27 2.89
N PRO A 43 -6.29 -14.58 4.15
CA PRO A 43 -6.70 -13.74 5.29
C PRO A 43 -6.19 -12.30 5.19
N ASP A 44 -4.91 -12.15 4.82
CA ASP A 44 -4.26 -10.84 4.67
C ASP A 44 -4.86 -10.07 3.49
N ALA A 45 -5.28 -10.77 2.43
CA ALA A 45 -5.92 -10.16 1.26
C ALA A 45 -7.32 -9.61 1.59
N VAL A 46 -8.07 -10.28 2.47
CA VAL A 46 -9.36 -9.78 2.97
C VAL A 46 -9.15 -8.53 3.81
N GLU A 47 -8.26 -8.59 4.80
CA GLU A 47 -7.92 -7.44 5.66
C GLU A 47 -7.49 -6.22 4.81
N ARG A 48 -6.61 -6.44 3.84
CA ARG A 48 -6.17 -5.39 2.91
C ARG A 48 -7.34 -4.78 2.14
N THR A 49 -8.27 -5.60 1.66
CA THR A 49 -9.41 -5.14 0.86
C THR A 49 -10.31 -4.23 1.70
N GLU A 50 -10.66 -4.65 2.92
CA GLU A 50 -11.44 -3.83 3.86
C GLU A 50 -10.74 -2.49 4.19
N ILE A 51 -9.42 -2.52 4.37
CA ILE A 51 -8.63 -1.30 4.59
C ILE A 51 -8.68 -0.38 3.37
N LEU A 52 -8.48 -0.92 2.16
CA LEU A 52 -8.47 -0.13 0.93
C LEU A 52 -9.85 0.47 0.62
N ASP A 53 -10.93 -0.26 0.86
CA ASP A 53 -12.30 0.24 0.67
C ASP A 53 -12.57 1.45 1.58
N ARG A 54 -12.24 1.33 2.87
CA ARG A 54 -12.34 2.46 3.82
C ARG A 54 -11.45 3.65 3.41
N LEU A 55 -10.23 3.39 2.92
CA LEU A 55 -9.34 4.45 2.45
C LEU A 55 -9.89 5.15 1.20
N ALA A 56 -10.55 4.42 0.31
CA ALA A 56 -11.23 4.99 -0.85
C ALA A 56 -12.38 5.92 -0.41
N GLU A 57 -13.22 5.49 0.54
CA GLU A 57 -14.26 6.34 1.13
C GLU A 57 -13.68 7.61 1.79
N THR A 58 -12.54 7.48 2.47
CA THR A 58 -11.88 8.58 3.18
C THR A 58 -11.27 9.62 2.23
N LEU A 59 -10.64 9.16 1.14
CA LEU A 59 -9.89 10.01 0.21
C LEU A 59 -10.75 10.55 -0.95
N GLY A 60 -11.83 9.84 -1.27
CA GLY A 60 -12.54 9.96 -2.53
C GLY A 60 -11.78 9.31 -3.70
N ASP A 61 -12.54 8.93 -4.72
CA ASP A 61 -12.05 8.11 -5.84
C ASP A 61 -10.82 8.70 -6.55
N ASP A 62 -10.84 10.01 -6.85
CA ASP A 62 -9.75 10.65 -7.59
C ASP A 62 -8.43 10.61 -6.83
N THR A 63 -8.46 10.93 -5.53
CA THR A 63 -7.26 10.94 -4.69
C THR A 63 -6.76 9.53 -4.43
N PHE A 64 -7.69 8.60 -4.15
CA PHE A 64 -7.37 7.18 -4.00
C PHE A 64 -6.70 6.61 -5.26
N ASN A 65 -7.28 6.87 -6.44
CA ASN A 65 -6.75 6.37 -7.70
C ASN A 65 -5.36 6.95 -8.03
N ARG A 66 -5.11 8.23 -7.74
CA ARG A 66 -3.77 8.82 -7.89
C ARG A 66 -2.77 8.19 -6.93
N ALA A 67 -3.13 7.99 -5.67
CA ALA A 67 -2.26 7.36 -4.67
C ALA A 67 -1.94 5.90 -5.06
N ARG A 68 -2.95 5.15 -5.50
CA ARG A 68 -2.80 3.79 -6.00
C ARG A 68 -1.86 3.73 -7.21
N ALA A 69 -2.11 4.56 -8.22
CA ALA A 69 -1.27 4.63 -9.42
C ALA A 69 0.18 5.00 -9.10
N ARG A 70 0.39 5.92 -8.14
CA ARG A 70 1.71 6.27 -7.65
C ARG A 70 2.43 5.06 -7.03
N GLY A 71 1.76 4.32 -6.15
CA GLY A 71 2.35 3.12 -5.53
C GLY A 71 2.66 2.01 -6.55
N ASP A 72 1.75 1.77 -7.50
CA ASP A 72 1.93 0.76 -8.56
C ASP A 72 3.13 1.07 -9.47
N ALA A 73 3.43 2.37 -9.67
CA ALA A 73 4.54 2.84 -10.50
C ALA A 73 5.91 2.78 -9.79
N MET A 74 5.97 2.64 -8.46
CA MET A 74 7.23 2.69 -7.73
C MET A 74 8.14 1.49 -8.03
N SER A 75 9.43 1.77 -8.16
CA SER A 75 10.49 0.77 -7.99
C SER A 75 10.56 0.31 -6.53
N SER A 76 11.18 -0.84 -6.29
CA SER A 76 11.37 -1.37 -4.94
C SER A 76 12.18 -0.42 -4.05
N ASP A 77 13.09 0.37 -4.64
CA ASP A 77 13.92 1.34 -3.91
C ASP A 77 13.14 2.59 -3.52
N GLU A 78 12.33 3.12 -4.45
CA GLU A 78 11.44 4.25 -4.18
C GLU A 78 10.41 3.92 -3.10
N ALA A 79 9.76 2.75 -3.20
CA ALA A 79 8.78 2.31 -2.21
C ALA A 79 9.39 2.16 -0.81
N ARG A 80 10.62 1.62 -0.74
CA ARG A 80 11.36 1.52 0.52
C ARG A 80 11.70 2.88 1.11
N ARG A 81 12.17 3.82 0.28
CA ARG A 81 12.48 5.18 0.75
C ARG A 81 11.22 5.88 1.23
N PHE A 82 10.13 5.78 0.47
CA PHE A 82 8.84 6.34 0.83
C PHE A 82 8.34 5.81 2.19
N ALA A 83 8.50 4.50 2.46
CA ALA A 83 8.10 3.91 3.74
C ALA A 83 8.93 4.40 4.94
N LEU A 84 10.18 4.79 4.72
CA LEU A 84 11.08 5.27 5.78
C LEU A 84 10.91 6.77 6.07
N ASP A 85 10.31 7.51 5.14
CA ASP A 85 10.04 8.95 5.26
C ASP A 85 8.61 9.24 5.80
N LEU A 86 7.89 8.20 6.25
CA LEU A 86 6.60 8.30 6.96
C LEU A 86 6.76 8.97 8.34
#